data_AF-A0A848EJS9-F1
#
_entry.id   AF-A0A848EJS9-F1
#
_cell.length_a   1.000
_cell.length_b   1.000
_cell.length_c   1.000
_cell.angle_alpha   90.00
_cell.angle_beta   90.00
_cell.angle_gamma   90.00
#
_symmetry.space_group_name_H-M   'P 1'
#
loop_
_entity.id
_entity.type
_entity.pdbx_description
1 polymer ?
#
loop_
_entity_poly.entity_id
_entity_poly.type
_entity_poly.pdbx_seq_one_letter_code
_entity_poly.pdbx_strand_id
1 'polypeptide(L)'
;MTDKKLHRYLYEVENYLDEVVIAVLSFSAIFVTIYVLFVSPGSISFLDLGNTIEPWITMLALMIIGRELWLIKNALYEKLDVDGE
;
A
#
# COMPACT_ATOMS: atom_id res chain seq x y z
N MET A 1 15.49 -27.12 -3.35
CA MET A 1 15.27 -26.41 -4.65
C MET A 1 13.81 -26.01 -4.88
N THR A 2 12.84 -26.86 -4.54
CA THR A 2 11.40 -26.57 -4.71
C THR A 2 10.90 -25.44 -3.80
N ASP A 3 11.36 -25.38 -2.54
CA ASP A 3 10.99 -24.30 -1.59
C ASP A 3 11.42 -22.90 -2.03
N LYS A 4 12.65 -22.75 -2.56
CA LYS A 4 13.15 -21.43 -3.02
C LYS A 4 12.35 -20.89 -4.21
N LYS A 5 11.83 -21.76 -5.10
CA LYS A 5 10.95 -21.34 -6.21
C LYS A 5 9.55 -20.95 -5.73
N LEU A 6 8.99 -21.70 -4.78
CA LEU A 6 7.69 -21.39 -4.19
C LEU A 6 7.72 -20.05 -3.45
N HIS A 7 8.76 -19.81 -2.65
CA HIS A 7 8.96 -18.53 -1.96
C HIS A 7 9.04 -17.36 -2.95
N ARG A 8 9.85 -17.49 -4.01
CA ARG A 8 9.97 -16.44 -5.04
C ARG A 8 8.65 -16.14 -5.74
N TYR A 9 7.85 -17.16 -6.03
CA TYR A 9 6.53 -16.96 -6.65
C TYR A 9 5.54 -16.27 -5.69
N LEU A 10 5.52 -16.68 -4.42
CA LEU A 10 4.71 -16.01 -3.39
C LEU A 10 5.10 -14.54 -3.24
N TYR A 11 6.39 -14.20 -3.35
CA TYR A 11 6.89 -12.83 -3.30
C TYR A 11 6.45 -11.96 -4.48
N GLU A 12 6.49 -12.49 -5.71
CA GLU A 12 5.99 -11.78 -6.87
C GLU A 12 4.47 -11.54 -6.77
N VAL A 13 3.74 -12.51 -6.23
CA VAL A 13 2.29 -12.39 -5.99
C VAL A 13 1.98 -11.37 -4.89
N GLU A 14 2.69 -11.38 -3.78
CA GLU A 14 2.53 -10.43 -2.67
C GLU A 14 2.80 -9.00 -3.13
N ASN A 15 3.90 -8.77 -3.86
CA ASN A 15 4.22 -7.46 -4.40
C ASN A 15 3.20 -6.96 -5.43
N TYR A 16 2.67 -7.85 -6.28
CA TYR A 16 1.60 -7.51 -7.22
C TYR A 16 0.28 -7.17 -6.49
N LEU A 17 -0.07 -7.93 -5.45
CA LEU A 17 -1.24 -7.66 -4.61
C LEU A 17 -1.13 -6.32 -3.91
N ASP A 18 0.02 -6.01 -3.31
CA ASP A 18 0.26 -4.72 -2.66
C ASP A 18 0.09 -3.56 -3.65
N GLU A 19 0.62 -3.69 -4.86
CA GLU A 19 0.49 -2.68 -5.90
C GLU A 19 -0.97 -2.48 -6.35
N VAL A 20 -1.74 -3.57 -6.49
CA VAL A 20 -3.17 -3.52 -6.79
C VAL A 20 -3.95 -2.85 -5.66
N VAL A 21 -3.66 -3.18 -4.39
CA VAL A 21 -4.34 -2.57 -3.24
C VAL A 21 -4.02 -1.09 -3.13
N ILE A 22 -2.76 -0.69 -3.34
CA ILE A 22 -2.34 0.72 -3.39
C ILE A 22 -3.09 1.46 -4.50
N ALA A 23 -3.21 0.87 -5.69
CA ALA A 23 -3.94 1.47 -6.80
C ALA A 23 -5.43 1.64 -6.46
N VAL A 24 -6.08 0.60 -5.93
CA VAL A 24 -7.51 0.64 -5.55
C VAL A 24 -7.77 1.67 -4.45
N LEU A 25 -6.91 1.73 -3.43
CA LEU A 25 -7.01 2.72 -2.35
C LEU A 25 -6.85 4.14 -2.90
N SER A 26 -5.90 4.36 -3.82
CA SER A 26 -5.67 5.66 -4.45
C SER A 26 -6.88 6.10 -5.29
N PHE A 27 -7.42 5.22 -6.13
CA PHE A 27 -8.60 5.51 -6.93
C PHE A 27 -9.83 5.81 -6.07
N SER A 28 -10.01 5.03 -4.99
CA SER A 28 -11.14 5.20 -4.09
C SER A 28 -11.03 6.50 -3.29
N ALA A 29 -9.83 6.90 -2.86
CA ALA A 29 -9.59 8.20 -2.22
C ALA A 29 -9.95 9.38 -3.15
N ILE A 30 -9.55 9.31 -4.42
CA ILE A 30 -9.90 10.31 -5.44
C ILE A 30 -11.42 10.34 -5.65
N PHE A 31 -12.04 9.18 -5.82
CA PHE A 31 -13.48 9.06 -6.03
C PHE A 31 -14.28 9.65 -4.86
N VAL A 32 -13.93 9.28 -3.62
CA VAL A 32 -14.59 9.80 -2.42
C VAL A 32 -14.40 11.31 -2.31
N THR A 33 -13.20 11.83 -2.61
CA THR A 33 -12.93 13.27 -2.61
C THR A 33 -13.83 14.02 -3.60
N ILE A 34 -13.97 13.51 -4.82
CA ILE A 34 -14.85 14.09 -5.85
C ILE A 34 -16.32 13.99 -5.42
N TYR A 35 -16.75 12.84 -4.90
CA TYR A 35 -18.12 12.64 -4.45
C TYR A 35 -18.49 13.61 -3.33
N VAL A 36 -17.61 13.77 -2.33
CA VAL A 36 -17.82 14.74 -1.26
C VAL A 36 -17.92 16.15 -1.86
N LEU A 37 -16.95 16.60 -2.66
CA LEU A 37 -16.91 17.96 -3.19
C LEU A 37 -18.11 18.35 -4.08
N PHE A 38 -18.64 17.42 -4.88
CA PHE A 38 -19.58 17.76 -5.96
C PHE A 38 -21.00 17.20 -5.77
N VAL A 39 -21.20 16.20 -4.91
CA VAL A 39 -22.49 15.51 -4.77
C VAL A 39 -23.12 15.72 -3.39
N SER A 40 -22.34 16.03 -2.35
CA SER A 40 -22.89 16.18 -1.00
C SER A 40 -23.74 17.46 -0.86
N PRO A 41 -25.03 17.39 -0.46
CA PRO A 41 -25.97 18.50 -0.52
C PRO A 41 -25.87 19.50 0.65
N GLY A 42 -24.68 19.70 1.22
CA GLY A 42 -24.44 20.62 2.33
C GLY A 42 -23.12 21.35 2.17
N SER A 43 -23.00 22.54 2.76
CA SER A 43 -21.75 23.31 2.80
C SER A 43 -20.66 22.50 3.51
N ILE A 44 -19.86 21.75 2.74
CA ILE A 44 -18.78 20.93 3.26
C ILE A 44 -17.75 21.85 3.92
N SER A 45 -17.50 21.63 5.20
CA SER A 45 -16.39 22.27 5.90
C SER A 45 -15.08 21.64 5.42
N PHE A 46 -14.02 22.44 5.33
CA PHE A 46 -12.66 21.93 5.07
C PHE A 46 -12.26 20.83 6.08
N LEU A 47 -12.84 20.88 7.29
CA LEU A 47 -12.67 19.86 8.33
C LEU A 47 -13.27 18.50 7.94
N ASP A 48 -14.45 18.48 7.34
CA ASP A 48 -15.12 17.24 6.92
C ASP A 48 -14.36 16.58 5.76
N LEU A 49 -13.79 17.39 4.89
CA LEU A 49 -12.97 16.95 3.77
C LEU A 49 -11.64 16.35 4.29
N GLY A 50 -11.02 16.99 5.29
CA GLY A 50 -9.86 16.45 6.01
C GLY A 50 -10.15 15.11 6.66
N ASN A 51 -11.22 15.01 7.46
CA ASN A 51 -11.63 13.77 8.12
C ASN A 51 -11.98 12.65 7.14
N THR A 52 -12.46 13.00 5.95
CA THR A 52 -12.80 12.01 4.91
C THR A 52 -11.55 11.47 4.21
N ILE A 53 -10.53 12.30 3.98
CA ILE A 53 -9.32 11.93 3.23
C ILE A 53 -8.23 11.35 4.13
N GLU A 54 -8.11 11.82 5.38
CA GLU A 54 -7.06 11.41 6.32
C GLU A 54 -6.91 9.88 6.47
N PRO A 55 -7.99 9.07 6.61
CA PRO A 55 -7.84 7.62 6.72
C PRO A 55 -7.21 6.99 5.48
N TRP A 56 -7.49 7.53 4.29
CA TRP A 56 -6.95 7.03 3.03
C TRP A 56 -5.46 7.31 2.91
N ILE A 57 -5.06 8.56 3.19
CA ILE A 57 -3.64 8.95 3.16
C ILE A 57 -2.85 8.16 4.19
N THR A 58 -3.38 8.03 5.41
CA THR A 58 -2.73 7.27 6.49
C THR A 58 -2.59 5.80 6.13
N MET A 59 -3.64 5.17 5.57
CA MET A 59 -3.59 3.77 5.13
C MET A 59 -2.60 3.56 3.98
N LEU A 60 -2.59 4.47 2.99
CA LEU A 60 -1.62 4.45 1.90
C LEU A 60 -0.17 4.57 2.40
N ALA A 61 0.09 5.49 3.33
CA ALA A 61 1.40 5.65 3.93
C ALA A 61 1.85 4.38 4.66
N LEU A 62 0.96 3.75 5.44
CA LEU A 62 1.26 2.50 6.14
C LEU A 62 1.54 1.34 5.18
N MET A 63 0.76 1.22 4.11
CA MET A 63 0.96 0.21 3.06
C MET A 63 2.33 0.37 2.37
N ILE A 64 2.68 1.61 2.00
CA ILE A 64 3.98 1.91 1.37
C ILE A 64 5.12 1.59 2.35
N ILE A 65 5.03 2.04 3.60
CA ILE A 65 6.05 1.76 4.63
C ILE A 65 6.19 0.26 4.87
N GLY A 66 5.07 -0.47 4.96
CA GLY A 66 5.05 -1.92 5.14
C GLY A 66 5.78 -2.65 4.00
N ARG A 67 5.48 -2.27 2.75
CA ARG A 67 6.14 -2.79 1.55
C ARG A 67 7.64 -2.52 1.55
N GLU A 68 8.05 -1.28 1.84
CA GLU A 68 9.47 -0.91 1.88
C GLU A 68 10.24 -1.67 2.97
N LEU A 69 9.67 -1.79 4.17
CA LEU A 69 10.27 -2.56 5.27
C LEU A 69 10.41 -4.04 4.91
N TRP A 70 9.42 -4.60 4.21
CA TRP A 70 9.45 -5.98 3.75
C TRP A 70 10.54 -6.21 2.69
N LEU A 71 10.69 -5.29 1.72
CA LEU A 71 11.76 -5.34 0.72
C LEU A 71 13.15 -5.26 1.38
N ILE A 72 13.33 -4.35 2.34
CA ILE A 72 14.59 -4.20 3.09
C ILE A 72 14.90 -5.47 3.88
N LYS A 73 13.92 -6.02 4.59
CA LYS A 73 14.07 -7.28 5.36
C LYS A 73 14.55 -8.40 4.45
N ASN A 74 13.95 -8.55 3.28
CA ASN A 74 14.29 -9.62 2.34
C ASN A 74 15.68 -9.43 1.72
N ALA A 75 16.05 -8.21 1.33
CA ALA A 75 17.40 -7.91 0.84
C ALA A 75 18.48 -8.21 1.89
N LEU A 76 18.17 -8.00 3.18
CA LEU A 76 19.06 -8.34 4.29
C LEU A 76 19.25 -9.85 4.45
N TYR A 77 18.17 -10.65 4.37
CA TYR A 77 18.27 -12.11 4.44
C TYR A 77 19.04 -12.69 3.26
N GLU A 78 18.81 -12.16 2.05
CA GLU A 78 19.55 -12.61 0.86
C GLU A 78 21.05 -12.31 0.96
N LYS A 79 21.44 -11.15 1.52
CA LYS A 79 22.86 -10.85 1.79
C LYS A 79 23.46 -11.74 2.88
N LEU A 80 22.75 -12.00 3.97
CA LEU A 80 23.23 -12.84 5.06
C LEU A 80 23.41 -14.31 4.65
N ASP A 81 22.58 -14.81 3.74
CA ASP A 81 22.74 -16.14 3.13
C ASP A 81 23.96 -16.20 2.20
N VAL A 82 24.40 -15.08 1.61
CA VAL A 82 25.55 -15.01 0.71
C VAL A 82 26.88 -14.81 1.46
N ASP A 83 26.88 -14.08 2.57
CA ASP A 83 28.08 -13.86 3.41
C ASP A 83 28.33 -15.03 4.41
N GLY A 84 27.39 -15.96 4.53
CA GLY A 84 27.45 -17.13 5.42
C GLY A 84 27.99 -18.43 4.78
N GLU A 85 28.28 -18.41 3.47
CA GLU A 85 29.07 -19.43 2.74
C GLU A 85 30.53 -18.97 2.56
#